data_AF-A0A6P0CHK1-F1
#
_entry.id   AF-A0A6P0CHK1-F1
#
_cell.length_a   1.000
_cell.length_b   1.000
_cell.length_c   1.000
_cell.angle_alpha   90.00
_cell.angle_beta   90.00
_cell.angle_gamma   90.00
#
_symmetry.space_group_name_H-M   'P 1'
#
loop_
_entity.id
_entity.type
_entity.pdbx_description
1 polymer ?
#
loop_
_entity_poly.entity_id
_entity_poly.type
_entity_poly.pdbx_seq_one_letter_code
_entity_poly.pdbx_strand_id
1 'polypeptide(L)'
;MLNRDHWAAFAGRHGLNPDFPNAQAASAAIMARVAQLLRDQPEYAQVRAVHSQVQTWTVEDGSLSPTLKIKRYVIEERYRSEIEALYAEQTSRRSSGG
;
A
#
# COMPACT_ATOMS: atom_id res chain seq x y z
N MET A 1 1.94 1.78 -4.62
CA MET A 1 1.58 1.57 -6.04
C MET A 1 1.95 0.16 -6.45
N LEU A 2 1.04 -0.54 -7.11
CA LEU A 2 1.23 -1.87 -7.66
C LEU A 2 1.47 -1.76 -9.17
N ASN A 3 2.34 -2.60 -9.72
CA ASN A 3 2.39 -2.81 -11.16
C ASN A 3 1.11 -3.55 -11.60
N ARG A 4 0.43 -3.05 -12.64
CA ARG A 4 -0.86 -3.56 -13.12
C ARG A 4 -0.84 -5.03 -13.48
N ASP A 5 0.12 -5.44 -14.31
CA ASP A 5 0.16 -6.80 -14.85
C ASP A 5 0.56 -7.80 -13.76
N HIS A 6 1.53 -7.42 -12.92
CA HIS A 6 1.94 -8.24 -11.78
C HIS A 6 0.82 -8.37 -10.74
N TRP A 7 0.06 -7.29 -10.50
CA TRP A 7 -1.10 -7.33 -9.61
C TRP A 7 -2.21 -8.21 -10.16
N ALA A 8 -2.58 -8.07 -11.44
CA ALA A 8 -3.61 -8.89 -12.06
C ALA A 8 -3.25 -10.39 -11.99
N ALA A 9 -2.00 -10.74 -12.31
CA ALA A 9 -1.51 -12.11 -12.20
C ALA A 9 -1.51 -12.62 -10.75
N PHE A 10 -1.12 -11.78 -9.79
CA PHE A 10 -1.17 -12.11 -8.36
C PHE A 10 -2.61 -12.33 -7.90
N ALA A 11 -3.52 -11.41 -8.19
CA ALA A 11 -4.93 -11.49 -7.83
C ALA A 11 -5.56 -12.78 -8.37
N GLY A 12 -5.31 -13.12 -9.64
CA GLY A 12 -5.80 -14.35 -10.26
C GLY A 12 -5.34 -15.63 -9.54
N ARG A 13 -4.05 -15.72 -9.17
CA ARG A 13 -3.52 -16.88 -8.41
C ARG A 13 -4.11 -17.02 -7.01
N HIS A 14 -4.60 -15.92 -6.44
CA HIS A 14 -5.15 -15.88 -5.08
C HIS A 14 -6.68 -15.82 -5.05
N GLY A 15 -7.36 -15.90 -6.20
CA GLY A 15 -8.83 -15.81 -6.28
C GLY A 15 -9.39 -14.44 -5.87
N LEU A 16 -8.59 -13.38 -6.02
CA LEU A 16 -8.94 -12.01 -5.66
C LEU A 16 -9.47 -11.25 -6.88
N ASN A 17 -10.33 -10.26 -6.65
CA ASN A 17 -10.76 -9.35 -7.71
C ASN A 17 -9.69 -8.25 -7.92
N PRO A 18 -9.07 -8.15 -9.11
CA PRO A 18 -8.02 -7.16 -9.39
C PRO A 18 -8.51 -5.70 -9.36
N ASP A 19 -9.81 -5.45 -9.50
CA ASP A 19 -10.39 -4.09 -9.46
C ASP A 19 -10.51 -3.54 -8.04
N PHE A 20 -10.39 -4.40 -7.03
CA PHE A 20 -10.51 -4.02 -5.61
C PHE A 20 -9.23 -4.38 -4.82
N PRO A 21 -8.09 -3.73 -5.11
CA PRO A 21 -6.80 -4.05 -4.47
C PRO A 21 -6.75 -3.72 -2.97
N ASN A 22 -7.73 -2.97 -2.46
CA ASN A 22 -7.87 -2.63 -1.04
C ASN A 22 -8.96 -3.43 -0.32
N ALA A 23 -9.64 -4.36 -1.00
CA ALA A 23 -10.56 -5.27 -0.32
C ALA A 23 -9.82 -6.03 0.78
N GLN A 24 -10.50 -6.36 1.87
CA GLN A 24 -9.86 -6.97 3.05
C GLN A 24 -9.00 -8.18 2.71
N ALA A 25 -9.50 -9.10 1.87
CA ALA A 25 -8.75 -10.27 1.42
C ALA A 25 -7.51 -9.92 0.57
N ALA A 26 -7.63 -8.91 -0.30
CA ALA A 26 -6.52 -8.42 -1.12
C ALA A 26 -5.44 -7.75 -0.26
N SER A 27 -5.83 -6.85 0.64
CA SER A 27 -4.93 -6.20 1.58
C SER A 27 -4.21 -7.22 2.47
N ALA A 28 -4.92 -8.25 2.95
CA ALA A 28 -4.32 -9.34 3.73
C ALA A 28 -3.28 -10.14 2.92
N ALA A 29 -3.60 -10.50 1.67
CA ALA A 29 -2.68 -11.22 0.80
C ALA A 29 -1.42 -10.39 0.46
N ILE A 30 -1.59 -9.09 0.20
CA ILE A 30 -0.48 -8.16 -0.05
C ILE A 30 0.38 -8.03 1.22
N MET A 31 -0.24 -7.82 2.39
CA MET A 31 0.47 -7.72 3.66
C MET A 31 1.25 -8.98 3.98
N ALA A 32 0.69 -10.17 3.74
CA ALA A 32 1.40 -11.44 3.93
C ALA A 32 2.66 -11.52 3.04
N ARG A 33 2.55 -11.10 1.77
CA ARG A 33 3.70 -11.04 0.86
C ARG A 33 4.75 -10.03 1.31
N VAL A 34 4.34 -8.85 1.76
CA VAL A 34 5.24 -7.80 2.27
C VAL A 34 5.95 -8.28 3.54
N ALA A 35 5.23 -8.88 4.48
CA ALA A 35 5.82 -9.43 5.71
C ALA A 35 6.86 -10.51 5.41
N GLN A 36 6.61 -11.39 4.43
CA GLN A 36 7.60 -12.38 3.98
C GLN A 36 8.87 -11.72 3.43
N LEU A 37 8.74 -10.64 2.64
CA LEU A 37 9.87 -9.91 2.06
C LEU A 37 10.66 -9.11 3.10
N LEU A 38 10.00 -8.68 4.17
CA LEU A 38 10.61 -7.90 5.24
C LEU A 38 10.99 -8.74 6.46
N ARG A 39 10.90 -10.08 6.40
CA ARG A 39 11.11 -10.96 7.56
C ARG A 39 12.44 -10.77 8.30
N ASP A 40 13.49 -10.39 7.58
CA ASP A 40 14.83 -10.20 8.13
C ASP A 40 15.14 -8.72 8.45
N GLN A 41 14.15 -7.83 8.31
CA GLN A 41 14.25 -6.41 8.63
C GLN A 41 13.89 -6.14 10.09
N PRO A 42 14.51 -5.13 10.73
CA PRO A 42 14.18 -4.75 12.10
C PRO A 42 12.73 -4.26 12.23
N GLU A 43 12.20 -4.25 13.45
CA GLU A 43 10.79 -3.92 13.72
C GLU A 43 10.38 -2.55 13.18
N TYR A 44 11.24 -1.54 13.31
CA TYR A 44 10.96 -0.18 12.83
C TYR A 44 10.85 -0.08 11.30
N ALA A 45 11.34 -1.09 10.57
CA ALA A 45 11.26 -1.17 9.11
C ALA A 45 10.10 -2.05 8.63
N GLN A 46 9.34 -2.67 9.55
CA GLN A 46 8.17 -3.48 9.21
C GLN A 46 6.99 -2.60 8.76
N VAL A 47 6.35 -2.99 7.66
CA VAL A 47 5.11 -2.37 7.21
C VAL A 47 3.94 -2.96 8.00
N ARG A 48 3.11 -2.12 8.61
CA ARG A 48 1.97 -2.53 9.46
C ARG A 48 0.59 -2.38 8.80
N ALA A 49 0.51 -1.58 7.74
CA ALA A 49 -0.70 -1.37 6.97
C ALA A 49 -0.35 -0.88 5.56
N VAL A 50 -1.22 -1.11 4.59
CA VAL A 50 -1.04 -0.66 3.20
C VAL A 50 -2.33 -0.10 2.63
N HIS A 51 -2.19 0.95 1.83
CA HIS A 51 -3.19 1.35 0.84
C HIS A 51 -2.59 1.14 -0.55
N SER A 52 -3.27 0.35 -1.36
CA SER A 52 -2.81 -0.13 -2.66
C SER A 52 -3.55 0.55 -3.80
N GLN A 53 -2.83 0.83 -4.88
CA GLN A 53 -3.42 1.34 -6.11
C GLN A 53 -2.67 0.82 -7.31
N VAL A 54 -3.35 0.75 -8.45
CA VAL A 54 -2.77 0.31 -9.73
C VAL A 54 -2.39 1.50 -10.62
N GLN A 55 -2.78 2.73 -10.25
CA GLN A 55 -2.41 3.93 -10.99
C GLN A 55 -0.94 4.29 -10.74
N THR A 56 -0.21 4.49 -11.83
CA THR A 56 1.20 4.87 -11.82
C THR A 56 1.37 6.34 -11.45
N TRP A 57 2.41 6.66 -10.69
CA TRP A 57 2.87 8.03 -10.49
C TRP A 57 3.58 8.53 -11.75
N THR A 58 3.24 9.73 -12.21
CA THR A 58 3.78 10.29 -13.45
C THR A 58 4.34 11.70 -13.26
N VAL A 59 5.03 12.21 -14.28
CA VAL A 59 5.51 13.60 -14.26
C VAL A 59 4.36 14.56 -14.56
N GLU A 60 3.44 14.13 -15.43
CA GLU A 60 2.27 14.89 -15.90
C GLU A 60 1.28 15.18 -14.78
N ASP A 61 1.05 14.23 -13.87
CA ASP A 61 0.16 14.42 -12.71
C ASP A 61 0.88 15.06 -11.51
N GLY A 62 2.15 15.46 -11.70
CA GLY A 62 2.98 16.13 -10.72
C GLY A 62 3.48 15.24 -9.57
N SER A 63 3.14 13.95 -9.55
CA SER A 63 3.57 13.03 -8.47
C SER A 63 5.05 12.66 -8.57
N LEU A 64 5.65 12.78 -9.75
CA LEU A 64 7.09 12.68 -9.99
C LEU A 64 7.71 14.04 -10.36
N SER A 65 8.97 14.23 -9.99
CA SER A 65 9.83 15.27 -10.57
C SER A 65 10.17 14.94 -12.02
N PRO A 66 10.64 15.91 -12.83
CA PRO A 66 11.18 15.62 -14.16
C PRO A 66 12.32 14.59 -14.15
N THR A 67 13.00 14.41 -13.02
CA THR A 67 14.05 13.41 -12.78
C THR A 67 13.54 12.10 -12.16
N LEU A 68 12.23 11.85 -12.24
CA LEU A 68 11.54 10.64 -11.79
C LEU A 68 11.62 10.36 -10.27
N LYS A 69 11.92 11.40 -9.47
CA LYS A 69 11.86 11.31 -8.00
C LYS A 69 10.42 11.55 -7.55
N ILE A 70 9.96 10.74 -6.59
CA ILE A 70 8.64 10.90 -5.98
C ILE A 70 8.57 12.24 -5.25
N LYS A 71 7.54 13.05 -5.54
CA LYS A 71 7.23 14.26 -4.77
C LYS A 71 6.35 13.90 -3.59
N ARG A 72 6.99 13.60 -2.46
CA ARG A 72 6.32 13.10 -1.25
C ARG A 72 5.12 13.97 -0.82
N TYR A 73 5.25 15.30 -0.81
CA TYR A 73 4.16 16.20 -0.42
C TYR A 73 2.92 16.08 -1.31
N VAL A 74 3.08 15.81 -2.61
CA VAL A 74 1.95 15.62 -3.55
C VAL A 74 1.23 14.31 -3.23
N ILE A 75 1.99 13.26 -2.94
CA ILE A 75 1.45 11.96 -2.56
C ILE A 75 0.73 12.05 -1.21
N GLU A 76 1.37 12.66 -0.21
CA GLU A 76 0.78 12.83 1.12
C GLU A 76 -0.51 13.64 1.07
N GLU A 77 -0.57 14.70 0.24
CA GLU A 77 -1.81 15.45 0.04
C GLU A 77 -2.90 14.60 -0.60
N ARG A 78 -2.55 13.89 -1.68
CA ARG A 78 -3.49 13.07 -2.47
C ARG A 78 -4.11 11.94 -1.64
N TYR A 79 -3.32 11.31 -0.76
CA TYR A 79 -3.76 10.18 0.06
C TYR A 79 -3.92 10.53 1.55
N ARG A 80 -4.14 11.82 1.86
CA ARG A 80 -4.19 12.28 3.26
C ARG A 80 -5.19 11.47 4.07
N SER A 81 -6.43 11.38 3.57
CA SER A 81 -7.53 10.67 4.22
C SER A 81 -7.23 9.18 4.44
N GLU A 82 -6.64 8.52 3.45
CA GLU A 82 -6.27 7.12 3.52
C GLU A 82 -5.15 6.90 4.53
N ILE A 83 -4.12 7.76 4.53
CA ILE A 83 -3.01 7.71 5.48
C ILE A 83 -3.52 7.89 6.91
N GLU A 84 -4.37 8.88 7.14
CA GLU A 84 -5.01 9.13 8.44
C GLU A 84 -5.83 7.92 8.91
N ALA A 85 -6.64 7.34 8.03
CA ALA A 85 -7.43 6.15 8.33
C ALA A 85 -6.56 4.94 8.70
N LEU A 86 -5.45 4.71 8.00
CA LEU A 86 -4.49 3.65 8.34
C LEU A 86 -3.91 3.87 9.74
N TYR A 87 -3.48 5.08 10.08
CA TYR A 87 -2.93 5.36 11.43
C TYR A 87 -3.99 5.23 12.53
N ALA A 88 -5.22 5.69 12.29
CA ALA A 88 -6.32 5.54 13.23
C ALA A 88 -6.62 4.05 13.50
N GLU A 89 -6.73 3.24 12.45
CA GLU A 89 -6.96 1.79 12.56
C GLU A 89 -5.84 1.09 13.34
N GLN A 90 -4.57 1.42 13.07
CA GLN A 90 -3.43 0.86 13.79
C GLN A 90 -3.42 1.27 15.27
N THR A 91 -3.82 2.51 15.56
CA THR A 91 -3.95 3.00 16.94
C THR A 91 -5.04 2.23 17.68
N SER A 92 -6.22 2.06 17.07
CA SER A 92 -7.32 1.27 17.64
C SER A 92 -6.91 -0.18 17.88
N ARG A 93 -6.22 -0.83 16.93
CA ARG A 93 -5.72 -2.21 17.08
C ARG A 93 -4.76 -2.37 18.26
N ARG A 94 -3.88 -1.39 18.50
CA ARG A 94 -2.95 -1.41 19.65
C ARG A 94 -3.67 -1.23 20.98
N SER A 95 -4.70 -0.40 21.03
CA SER A 95 -5.48 -0.16 22.25
C SER A 95 -6.40 -1.32 22.64
N SER A 96 -6.86 -2.12 21.67
CA SER A 96 -7.73 -3.29 21.91
C SER A 96 -6.97 -4.59 22.21
N GLY A 97 -5.63 -4.57 22.15
CA GLY A 97 -4.76 -5.73 22.41
C GLY A 97 -4.14 -5.76 23.81
N GLY A 98 -4.73 -5.04 24.77
CA GLY A 98 -4.30 -4.96 26.17
C GLY A 98 -5.21 -5.75 27.11
#